data_AF-A0A9W9BWM5-F1
#
_entry.id   AF-A0A9W9BWM5-F1
#
_cell.length_a   1.000
_cell.length_b   1.000
_cell.length_c   1.000
_cell.angle_alpha   90.00
_cell.angle_beta   90.00
_cell.angle_gamma   90.00
#
_symmetry.space_group_name_H-M   'P 1'
#
loop_
_entity.id
_entity.type
_entity.pdbx_description
1 polymer ?
#
loop_
_entity_poly.entity_id
_entity_poly.type
_entity_poly.pdbx_seq_one_letter_code
_entity_poly.pdbx_strand_id
1 'polypeptide(L)'
;MVAIARSFGAARVASRSLTTAARPQNSLVAARSAFRNNAARNVIQKRGIVAESTAAAMVAAAKIQGAGLATIGLAGAGVGIGTVFGGLIQGVARNPSLRGQLFQYAVLGFAFAEATGLFALMMSFLLLYVA
;
A
#
# COMPACT_ATOMS: atom_id res chain seq x y z
N MET A 1 -10.17 -24.37 8.17
CA MET A 1 -9.43 -25.24 9.10
C MET A 1 -9.88 -26.68 8.84
N VAL A 2 -8.97 -27.51 8.31
CA VAL A 2 -9.07 -28.98 8.19
C VAL A 2 -10.04 -29.55 7.15
N ALA A 3 -9.49 -30.07 6.04
CA ALA A 3 -9.81 -31.41 5.52
C ALA A 3 -8.82 -31.77 4.40
N ILE A 4 -7.66 -32.26 4.82
CA ILE A 4 -6.80 -33.13 4.03
C ILE A 4 -7.56 -34.45 3.86
N ALA A 5 -7.76 -34.92 2.62
CA ALA A 5 -8.10 -36.31 2.35
C ALA A 5 -7.52 -36.75 1.00
N ARG A 6 -6.32 -37.34 1.06
CA ARG A 6 -5.84 -38.32 0.07
C ARG A 6 -6.68 -39.60 0.21
N SER A 7 -7.21 -40.12 -0.89
CA SER A 7 -7.54 -41.54 -1.07
C SER A 7 -7.78 -41.79 -2.56
N PHE A 8 -6.81 -42.33 -3.31
CA PHE A 8 -6.64 -43.76 -3.62
C PHE A 8 -7.87 -44.43 -4.29
N GLY A 9 -7.66 -44.91 -5.52
CA GLY A 9 -8.61 -45.71 -6.32
C GLY A 9 -8.38 -45.47 -7.82
N ALA A 10 -7.34 -46.01 -8.43
CA ALA A 10 -7.33 -47.32 -9.09
C ALA A 10 -8.24 -47.40 -10.33
N ALA A 11 -7.66 -47.23 -11.52
CA ALA A 11 -8.03 -48.01 -12.71
C ALA A 11 -6.98 -47.80 -13.82
N ARG A 12 -6.01 -48.74 -13.88
CA ARG A 12 -5.26 -49.01 -15.10
C ARG A 12 -6.27 -49.41 -16.18
N VAL A 13 -6.41 -48.61 -17.22
CA VAL A 13 -6.85 -49.09 -18.54
C VAL A 13 -5.71 -48.86 -19.50
N ALA A 14 -4.97 -49.93 -19.73
CA ALA A 14 -3.96 -50.05 -20.76
C ALA A 14 -4.67 -50.17 -22.11
N SER A 15 -4.73 -49.08 -22.87
CA SER A 15 -4.92 -49.14 -24.32
C SER A 15 -3.56 -48.91 -24.99
N ARG A 16 -2.82 -50.01 -25.13
CA ARG A 16 -1.54 -50.10 -25.84
C ARG A 16 -1.79 -49.97 -27.34
N SER A 17 -1.91 -48.74 -27.82
CA SER A 17 -1.94 -48.45 -29.26
C SER A 17 -0.51 -48.37 -29.77
N LEU A 18 -0.06 -49.45 -30.41
CA LEU A 18 1.11 -49.47 -31.27
C LEU A 18 0.93 -48.43 -32.38
N THR A 19 1.75 -47.39 -32.38
CA THR A 19 2.06 -46.61 -33.57
C THR A 19 3.58 -46.46 -33.69
N THR A 20 4.14 -47.38 -34.47
CA THR A 20 5.19 -47.15 -35.48
C THR A 20 6.35 -46.23 -35.10
N ALA A 21 7.50 -46.88 -34.87
CA ALA A 21 8.83 -46.26 -34.91
C ALA A 21 9.07 -45.55 -36.25
N ALA A 22 9.36 -44.25 -36.20
CA ALA A 22 9.91 -43.48 -37.32
C ALA A 22 11.03 -42.55 -36.84
N ARG A 23 12.28 -42.98 -37.08
CA ARG A 23 13.52 -42.21 -37.34
C ARG A 23 13.94 -41.10 -36.35
N PRO A 24 15.11 -41.22 -35.68
CA PRO A 24 15.72 -40.12 -34.94
C PRO A 24 16.52 -39.24 -35.93
N GLN A 25 15.86 -38.33 -36.62
CA GLN A 25 16.53 -37.42 -37.56
C GLN A 25 16.43 -35.93 -37.16
N ASN A 26 15.62 -35.60 -36.14
CA ASN A 26 15.29 -34.21 -35.78
C ASN A 26 15.52 -33.83 -34.30
N SER A 27 16.21 -34.64 -33.49
CA SER A 27 16.41 -34.34 -32.06
C SER A 27 17.22 -33.05 -31.81
N LEU A 28 18.21 -32.76 -32.66
CA LEU A 28 19.01 -31.53 -32.58
C LEU A 28 18.26 -30.28 -33.06
N VAL A 29 17.36 -30.41 -34.05
CA VAL A 29 16.52 -29.31 -34.53
C VAL A 29 15.44 -28.99 -33.49
N ALA A 30 14.84 -30.02 -32.88
CA ALA A 30 13.90 -29.88 -31.77
C ALA A 30 14.58 -29.25 -30.54
N ALA A 31 15.77 -29.71 -30.14
CA ALA A 31 16.53 -29.12 -29.03
C ALA A 31 16.94 -27.66 -29.29
N ARG A 32 17.35 -27.32 -30.51
CA ARG A 32 17.64 -25.93 -30.92
C ARG A 32 16.39 -25.06 -30.94
N SER A 33 15.24 -25.60 -31.35
CA SER A 33 13.97 -24.87 -31.32
C SER A 33 13.48 -24.65 -29.88
N ALA A 34 13.64 -25.65 -29.00
CA ALA A 34 13.32 -25.53 -27.57
C ALA A 34 14.25 -24.52 -26.87
N PHE A 35 15.55 -24.55 -27.14
CA PHE A 35 16.51 -23.58 -26.60
C PHE A 35 16.23 -22.15 -27.10
N ARG A 36 15.93 -22.00 -28.40
CA ARG A 36 15.54 -20.70 -29.00
C ARG A 36 14.24 -20.17 -28.40
N ASN A 37 13.25 -21.04 -28.20
CA ASN A 37 11.97 -20.69 -27.58
C ASN A 37 12.15 -20.32 -26.10
N ASN A 38 13.02 -21.02 -25.37
CA ASN A 38 13.35 -20.71 -23.97
C ASN A 38 14.17 -19.41 -23.86
N ALA A 39 15.13 -19.16 -24.76
CA ALA A 39 15.89 -17.92 -24.79
C ALA A 39 15.02 -16.69 -25.13
N ALA A 40 14.11 -16.81 -26.10
CA ALA A 40 13.14 -15.76 -26.45
C ALA A 40 12.19 -15.46 -25.28
N ARG A 41 11.73 -16.49 -24.57
CA ARG A 41 10.90 -16.33 -23.36
C ARG A 41 11.64 -15.60 -22.24
N ASN A 42 12.91 -15.93 -21.99
CA ASN A 42 13.72 -15.26 -20.96
C ASN A 42 13.99 -13.77 -21.28
N VAL A 43 14.14 -13.39 -22.55
CA VAL A 43 14.37 -11.99 -22.96
C VAL A 43 13.10 -11.13 -22.82
N ILE A 44 11.94 -11.68 -23.19
CA ILE A 44 10.65 -10.97 -23.09
C ILE A 44 10.24 -10.84 -21.62
N GLN A 45 10.44 -11.89 -20.82
CA GLN A 45 10.09 -11.89 -19.39
C GLN A 45 10.96 -10.91 -18.57
N LYS A 46 12.22 -10.68 -18.94
CA LYS A 46 13.11 -9.72 -18.25
C LYS A 46 12.65 -8.26 -18.40
N ARG A 47 11.91 -7.91 -19.46
CA ARG A 47 11.33 -6.56 -19.62
C ARG A 47 10.03 -6.39 -18.83
N GLY A 48 9.20 -7.43 -18.77
CA GLY A 48 7.95 -7.41 -17.98
C GLY A 48 8.21 -7.29 -16.48
N ILE A 49 9.12 -8.10 -15.94
CA ILE A 49 9.43 -8.10 -14.49
C ILE A 49 9.99 -6.75 -14.03
N VAL A 50 10.87 -6.12 -14.83
CA VAL A 50 11.49 -4.83 -14.46
C VAL A 50 10.49 -3.68 -14.58
N ALA A 51 9.61 -3.69 -15.58
CA ALA A 51 8.58 -2.66 -15.70
C ALA A 51 7.56 -2.74 -14.54
N GLU A 52 7.14 -3.95 -14.18
CA GLU A 52 6.21 -4.18 -13.06
C GLU A 52 6.86 -3.90 -11.70
N SER A 53 8.12 -4.31 -11.50
CA SER A 53 8.86 -4.01 -10.26
C SER A 53 9.12 -2.53 -10.08
N THR A 54 9.41 -1.81 -11.16
CA THR A 54 9.67 -0.36 -11.11
C THR A 54 8.36 0.39 -10.86
N ALA A 55 7.25 -0.01 -11.51
CA ALA A 55 5.94 0.58 -11.25
C ALA A 55 5.51 0.38 -9.77
N ALA A 56 5.68 -0.83 -9.23
CA ALA A 56 5.40 -1.11 -7.82
C ALA A 56 6.27 -0.26 -6.86
N ALA A 57 7.56 -0.09 -7.18
CA ALA A 57 8.46 0.75 -6.39
C ALA A 57 8.07 2.23 -6.43
N MET A 58 7.64 2.75 -7.59
CA MET A 58 7.19 4.14 -7.74
C MET A 58 5.90 4.41 -6.96
N VAL A 59 4.94 3.48 -6.98
CA VAL A 59 3.71 3.59 -6.17
C VAL A 59 4.05 3.58 -4.68
N ALA A 60 4.95 2.69 -4.24
CA ALA A 60 5.39 2.65 -2.85
C ALA A 60 6.11 3.94 -2.42
N ALA A 61 6.96 4.51 -3.27
CA ALA A 61 7.63 5.79 -3.00
C ALA A 61 6.63 6.96 -2.92
N ALA A 62 5.71 7.06 -3.88
CA ALA A 62 4.67 8.08 -3.93
C ALA A 62 3.76 8.04 -2.70
N LYS A 63 3.44 6.84 -2.21
CA LYS A 63 2.68 6.60 -0.98
C LYS A 63 3.34 7.25 0.25
N ILE A 64 4.64 7.01 0.44
CA ILE A 64 5.39 7.52 1.59
C ILE A 64 5.57 9.05 1.50
N GLN A 65 5.81 9.57 0.30
CA GLN A 65 5.88 11.02 0.08
C GLN A 65 4.53 11.72 0.30
N GLY A 66 3.45 11.16 -0.24
CA GLY A 66 2.10 11.69 -0.04
C GLY A 66 1.70 11.69 1.44
N ALA A 67 2.02 10.62 2.17
CA ALA A 67 1.75 10.55 3.60
C ALA A 67 2.53 11.59 4.41
N GLY A 68 3.80 11.85 4.07
CA GLY A 68 4.59 12.90 4.71
C GLY A 68 4.01 14.29 4.44
N LEU A 69 3.65 14.58 3.19
CA LEU A 69 3.04 15.87 2.82
C LEU A 69 1.69 16.10 3.51
N ALA A 70 0.89 15.05 3.71
CA ALA A 70 -0.38 15.15 4.44
C ALA A 70 -0.20 15.63 5.90
N THR A 71 0.94 15.31 6.54
CA THR A 71 1.20 15.73 7.94
C THR A 71 1.50 17.22 8.10
N ILE A 72 1.78 17.96 7.02
CA ILE A 72 2.02 19.41 7.09
C ILE A 72 0.81 20.15 7.69
N GLY A 73 -0.40 19.60 7.53
CA GLY A 73 -1.61 20.11 8.16
C GLY A 73 -1.53 20.24 9.69
N LEU A 74 -0.69 19.46 10.37
CA LEU A 74 -0.48 19.60 11.82
C LEU A 74 0.15 20.93 12.24
N ALA A 75 0.90 21.58 11.35
CA ALA A 75 1.41 22.91 11.63
C ALA A 75 0.26 23.90 11.86
N GLY A 76 -0.83 23.78 11.10
CA GLY A 76 -2.04 24.60 11.26
C GLY A 76 -2.72 24.37 12.62
N ALA A 77 -2.81 23.11 13.06
CA ALA A 77 -3.35 22.77 14.38
C ALA A 77 -2.49 23.39 15.50
N GLY A 78 -1.16 23.27 15.42
CA GLY A 78 -0.25 23.86 16.40
C GLY A 78 -0.37 25.39 16.48
N VAL A 79 -0.46 26.07 15.33
CA VAL A 79 -0.70 27.52 15.29
C VAL A 79 -2.06 27.85 15.91
N GLY A 80 -3.12 27.13 15.53
CA GLY A 80 -4.48 27.37 16.04
C GLY A 80 -4.60 27.23 17.55
N ILE A 81 -3.97 26.21 18.13
CA ILE A 81 -3.92 26.01 19.59
C ILE A 81 -3.19 27.18 20.26
N GLY A 82 -2.05 27.59 19.70
CA GLY A 82 -1.27 28.73 20.19
C GLY A 82 -2.07 30.05 20.21
N THR A 83 -2.82 30.34 19.14
CA THR A 83 -3.67 31.54 19.09
C THR A 83 -4.85 31.47 20.05
N VAL A 84 -5.51 30.32 20.18
CA VAL A 84 -6.66 30.15 21.09
C VAL A 84 -6.23 30.36 22.55
N PHE A 85 -5.15 29.70 22.99
CA PHE A 85 -4.66 29.87 24.36
C PHE A 85 -4.01 31.23 24.59
N GLY A 86 -3.35 31.82 23.58
CA GLY A 86 -2.85 33.20 23.65
C GLY A 86 -3.98 34.21 23.87
N GLY A 87 -5.09 34.07 23.13
CA GLY A 87 -6.29 34.89 23.30
C GLY A 87 -6.96 34.68 24.65
N LEU A 88 -6.98 33.45 25.17
CA LEU A 88 -7.49 33.14 26.50
C LEU A 88 -6.70 33.88 27.60
N ILE A 89 -5.38 33.81 27.58
CA ILE A 89 -4.54 34.45 28.61
C ILE A 89 -4.74 35.97 28.58
N GLN A 90 -4.74 36.58 27.39
CA GLN A 90 -4.98 38.02 27.25
C GLN A 90 -6.38 38.42 27.69
N GLY A 91 -7.41 37.62 27.38
CA GLY A 91 -8.79 37.87 27.80
C GLY A 91 -8.96 37.78 29.32
N VAL A 92 -8.39 36.74 29.93
CA VAL A 92 -8.42 36.54 31.40
C VAL A 92 -7.61 37.63 32.12
N ALA A 93 -6.48 38.06 31.56
CA ALA A 93 -5.68 39.14 32.13
C ALA A 93 -6.42 40.48 32.17
N ARG A 94 -7.31 40.74 31.19
CA ARG A 94 -8.14 41.96 31.16
C ARG A 94 -9.34 41.88 32.07
N ASN A 95 -10.00 40.72 32.16
CA ASN A 95 -11.17 40.57 33.01
C ASN A 95 -11.24 39.16 33.64
N PRO A 96 -10.65 38.96 34.84
CA PRO A 96 -10.53 37.64 35.46
C PRO A 96 -11.87 37.06 35.93
N SER A 97 -12.90 37.90 36.09
CA SER A 97 -14.25 37.48 36.48
C SER A 97 -14.91 36.55 35.45
N LEU A 98 -14.56 36.69 34.16
CA LEU A 98 -15.13 35.92 33.06
C LEU A 98 -14.33 34.65 32.73
N ARG A 99 -13.30 34.32 33.52
CA ARG A 99 -12.38 33.20 33.27
C ARG A 99 -13.08 31.88 32.97
N GLY A 100 -14.15 31.54 33.69
CA GLY A 100 -14.87 30.28 33.50
C GLY A 100 -15.50 30.16 32.11
N GLN A 101 -16.12 31.25 31.64
CA GLN A 101 -16.77 31.28 30.33
C GLN A 101 -15.73 31.34 29.19
N LEU A 102 -14.69 32.18 29.33
CA LEU A 102 -13.60 32.22 28.34
C LEU A 102 -12.87 30.88 28.24
N PHE A 103 -12.68 30.16 29.36
CA PHE A 103 -12.08 28.84 29.34
C PHE A 103 -12.94 27.82 28.59
N GLN A 104 -14.26 27.84 28.76
CA GLN A 104 -15.16 26.98 27.96
C GLN A 104 -15.06 27.26 26.46
N TYR A 105 -15.01 28.54 26.05
CA TYR A 105 -14.81 28.89 24.65
C TYR A 105 -13.42 28.50 24.13
N ALA A 106 -12.38 28.63 24.95
CA ALA A 106 -11.04 28.22 24.60
C ALA A 106 -10.93 26.69 24.43
N VAL A 107 -11.57 25.91 25.30
CA VAL A 107 -11.61 24.44 25.18
C VAL A 107 -12.36 24.01 23.91
N LEU A 108 -13.46 24.70 23.57
CA LEU A 108 -14.18 24.45 22.32
C LEU A 108 -13.29 24.78 21.10
N GLY A 109 -12.58 25.91 21.11
CA GLY A 109 -11.64 26.29 20.06
C GLY A 109 -10.47 25.30 19.93
N PHE A 110 -9.92 24.85 21.05
CA PHE A 110 -8.90 23.79 21.12
C PHE A 110 -9.42 22.48 20.50
N ALA A 111 -10.64 22.06 20.84
CA ALA A 111 -11.22 20.83 20.30
C ALA A 111 -11.38 20.87 18.77
N PHE A 112 -11.79 22.02 18.21
CA PHE A 112 -11.85 22.17 16.75
C PHE A 112 -10.46 22.24 16.10
N ALA A 113 -9.49 22.90 16.73
CA ALA A 113 -8.12 22.90 16.24
C ALA A 113 -7.53 21.48 16.21
N GLU A 114 -7.72 20.71 17.28
CA GLU A 114 -7.32 19.30 17.35
C GLU A 114 -8.07 18.42 16.34
N ALA A 115 -9.38 18.63 16.15
CA ALA A 115 -10.16 17.88 15.17
C ALA A 115 -9.58 18.01 13.75
N THR A 116 -9.18 19.22 13.36
CA THR A 116 -8.53 19.45 12.05
C THR A 116 -7.12 18.85 11.97
N GLY A 117 -6.36 18.87 13.07
CA GLY A 117 -5.04 18.22 13.15
C GLY A 117 -5.14 16.69 13.05
N LEU A 118 -6.04 16.08 13.82
CA LEU A 118 -6.30 14.64 13.77
C LEU A 118 -6.88 14.20 12.42
N PHE A 119 -7.65 15.05 11.75
CA PHE A 119 -8.12 14.78 10.40
C PHE A 119 -6.96 14.69 9.39
N ALA A 120 -5.97 15.59 9.49
CA ALA A 120 -4.76 15.53 8.65
C ALA A 120 -3.94 14.26 8.93
N LEU A 121 -3.78 13.88 10.20
CA LEU A 121 -3.12 12.63 10.60
C LEU A 121 -3.86 11.40 10.11
N MET A 122 -5.20 11.39 10.20
CA MET A 122 -6.04 10.31 9.68
C MET A 122 -5.76 10.09 8.20
N MET A 123 -5.68 11.16 7.39
CA MET A 123 -5.35 11.05 5.97
C MET A 123 -3.92 10.54 5.73
N SER A 124 -2.95 10.96 6.54
CA SER A 124 -1.58 10.43 6.47
C SER A 124 -1.54 8.91 6.74
N PHE A 125 -2.27 8.42 7.74
CA PHE A 125 -2.34 6.99 8.05
C PHE A 125 -3.12 6.18 7.01
N LEU A 126 -4.19 6.74 6.44
CA LEU A 126 -4.90 6.11 5.32
C LEU A 126 -3.93 5.93 4.14
N LEU A 127 -3.15 6.96 3.83
CA LEU A 127 -2.11 6.89 2.81
C LEU A 127 -0.99 5.90 3.16
N LEU A 128 -0.62 5.67 4.43
CA LEU A 128 0.45 4.72 4.78
C LEU A 128 0.01 3.27 4.89
N TYR A 129 -1.22 2.99 5.31
CA TYR A 129 -1.64 1.64 5.69
C TYR A 129 -2.78 1.08 4.83
N VAL A 130 -3.53 1.92 4.12
CA VAL A 130 -4.69 1.49 3.33
C VAL A 130 -4.45 1.65 1.82
N ALA A 131 -3.88 2.79 1.39
CA ALA A 131 -3.50 3.03 -0.01
C ALA A 131 -2.35 2.13 -0.46
#